data_AF-A0A2U2TTE4-F1
#
_entry.id   AF-A0A2U2TTE4-F1
#
_cell.length_a   1.000
_cell.length_b   1.000
_cell.length_c   1.000
_cell.angle_alpha   90.00
_cell.angle_beta   90.00
_cell.angle_gamma   90.00
#
_symmetry.space_group_name_H-M   'P 1'
#
loop_
_entity.id
_entity.type
_entity.pdbx_description
1 polymer ?
#
loop_
_entity_poly.entity_id
_entity_poly.type
_entity_poly.pdbx_seq_one_letter_code
_entity_poly.pdbx_strand_id
1 'polypeptide(L)' 'AREWLILHMAGLEREEFRVLYLNNQNQLIAGETLFTGTINRTEVHPREVVKRALYHNAAAVVLAHNHPSGEVTPS' A
#
# COMPACT_ATOMS: atom_id res chain seq x y z
N ALA A 1 -1.66 7.37 9.85
CA ALA A 1 -1.61 6.41 8.71
C ALA A 1 -2.40 5.13 9.00
N ARG A 2 -2.14 4.40 10.10
CA ARG A 2 -2.79 3.11 10.40
C ARG A 2 -4.32 3.14 10.39
N GLU A 3 -4.95 4.06 11.11
CA GLU A 3 -6.43 4.17 11.19
C GLU A 3 -7.05 4.44 9.81
N TRP A 4 -6.43 5.34 9.04
CA TRP A 4 -6.83 5.61 7.67
C TRP A 4 -6.74 4.35 6.80
N LEU A 5 -5.65 3.57 6.91
CA LEU A 5 -5.51 2.31 6.17
C LEU A 5 -6.56 1.28 6.56
N ILE A 6 -6.87 1.14 7.86
CA ILE A 6 -7.92 0.23 8.33
C ILE A 6 -9.27 0.62 7.72
N LEU A 7 -9.65 1.90 7.78
CA LEU A 7 -10.90 2.40 7.22
C LEU A 7 -11.05 2.12 5.73
N HIS A 8 -9.95 2.12 4.97
CA HIS A 8 -9.99 1.97 3.52
C HIS A 8 -9.69 0.55 3.01
N MET A 9 -9.18 -0.35 3.86
CA MET A 9 -8.70 -1.66 3.42
C MET A 9 -9.30 -2.85 4.18
N ALA A 10 -9.82 -2.67 5.41
CA ALA A 10 -10.22 -3.80 6.26
C ALA A 10 -11.40 -4.62 5.70
N GLY A 11 -12.26 -4.01 4.88
CA GLY A 11 -13.43 -4.67 4.28
C GLY A 11 -13.21 -5.19 2.85
N LEU A 12 -11.99 -5.14 2.32
CA LEU A 12 -11.73 -5.55 0.94
C LEU A 12 -11.72 -7.07 0.81
N GLU A 13 -12.47 -7.60 -0.16
CA GLU A 13 -12.59 -9.04 -0.44
C GLU A 13 -11.35 -9.63 -1.14
N ARG A 14 -10.47 -8.77 -1.63
CA ARG A 14 -9.21 -9.13 -2.29
C ARG A 14 -8.06 -8.48 -1.56
N GLU A 15 -6.89 -9.09 -1.66
CA GLU A 15 -5.67 -8.43 -1.25
C GLU A 15 -5.39 -7.24 -2.15
N GLU A 16 -5.14 -6.09 -1.55
CA GLU A 16 -4.63 -4.89 -2.19
C GLU A 16 -3.31 -4.50 -1.57
N PHE A 17 -2.35 -4.12 -2.39
CA PHE A 17 -1.10 -3.52 -1.97
C PHE A 17 -1.15 -2.01 -2.24
N ARG A 18 -1.11 -1.22 -1.17
CA ARG A 18 -1.16 0.24 -1.21
C ARG A 18 0.18 0.87 -0.88
N VAL A 19 0.45 2.00 -1.53
CA VAL A 19 1.62 2.83 -1.29
C VAL A 19 1.16 4.23 -0.92
N LEU A 20 1.65 4.74 0.21
CA LEU A 20 1.51 6.14 0.59
C LEU A 20 2.84 6.84 0.33
N TYR A 21 2.83 7.88 -0.49
CA TYR A 21 4.00 8.66 -0.88
C TYR A 21 4.13 9.88 0.02
N LEU A 22 5.31 10.07 0.63
CA LEU A 22 5.55 11.13 1.61
C LEU A 22 6.63 12.10 1.14
N ASN A 23 6.50 13.37 1.52
CA ASN A 23 7.56 14.37 1.33
C ASN A 23 8.62 14.30 2.45
N ASN A 24 9.67 15.14 2.38
CA ASN A 24 10.75 15.20 3.38
C ASN A 24 10.29 15.56 4.81
N GLN A 25 9.06 16.04 4.98
CA GLN A 25 8.45 16.35 6.28
C GLN A 25 7.48 15.24 6.73
N ASN A 26 7.52 14.07 6.08
CA ASN A 26 6.63 12.94 6.30
C ASN A 26 5.13 13.26 6.08
N GLN A 27 4.82 14.26 5.27
CA GLN A 27 3.44 14.61 4.91
C GLN A 27 3.02 13.83 3.67
N LEU A 28 1.75 13.41 3.64
CA LEU A 28 1.18 12.65 2.53
C LEU A 28 1.10 13.52 1.26
N ILE A 29 1.74 13.05 0.19
CA ILE A 29 1.63 13.61 -1.15
C ILE A 29 0.45 12.95 -1.87
N ALA A 30 0.43 11.62 -1.87
CA ALA A 30 -0.59 10.81 -2.53
C ALA A 30 -0.66 9.41 -1.92
N GLY A 31 -1.80 8.74 -2.09
CA GLY A 31 -1.98 7.32 -1.78
C GLY A 31 -2.53 6.58 -3.01
N GLU A 32 -2.01 5.39 -3.27
CA GLU A 32 -2.36 4.60 -4.46
C GLU A 32 -2.49 3.12 -4.10
N THR A 33 -3.52 2.46 -4.61
CA THR A 33 -3.53 0.98 -4.73
C THR A 33 -2.68 0.62 -5.94
N LEU A 34 -1.48 0.12 -5.69
CA LEU A 34 -0.51 -0.16 -6.74
C LEU A 34 -0.67 -1.57 -7.32
N PHE A 35 -1.14 -2.52 -6.51
CA PHE A 35 -1.46 -3.86 -6.96
C PHE A 35 -2.77 -4.34 -6.34
N THR A 36 -3.59 -5.02 -7.13
CA THR A 36 -4.76 -5.76 -6.66
C THR A 36 -4.52 -7.23 -6.97
N GLY A 37 -4.52 -8.05 -5.94
CA GLY A 37 -4.33 -9.47 -6.04
C GLY A 37 -5.62 -10.26 -6.10
N THR A 38 -5.47 -11.52 -5.70
CA THR A 38 -6.55 -12.47 -5.48
C THR A 38 -7.02 -12.42 -4.02
N ILE A 39 -7.82 -13.40 -3.59
CA ILE A 39 -8.27 -13.51 -2.20
C ILE A 39 -7.10 -13.79 -1.24
N ASN A 40 -6.03 -14.46 -1.69
CA ASN A 40 -4.97 -15.00 -0.80
C ASN A 40 -3.54 -14.63 -1.21
N ARG A 41 -3.36 -13.83 -2.28
CA ARG A 41 -2.03 -13.35 -2.69
C ARG A 41 -2.14 -12.13 -3.59
N THR A 42 -1.15 -11.25 -3.48
CA THR A 42 -0.84 -10.17 -4.42
C THR A 42 0.62 -10.27 -4.84
N GLU A 43 0.89 -10.24 -6.15
CA GLU A 43 2.26 -10.14 -6.64
C GLU A 43 2.72 -8.68 -6.66
N VAL A 44 3.86 -8.40 -6.04
CA VAL A 44 4.41 -7.05 -5.91
C VAL A 44 5.72 -6.96 -6.68
N HIS A 45 5.82 -5.96 -7.54
CA HIS A 45 7.05 -5.67 -8.28
C HIS A 45 7.73 -4.42 -7.73
N PRO A 46 8.87 -4.53 -7.01
CA PRO A 46 9.56 -3.38 -6.43
C PRO A 46 9.88 -2.26 -7.41
N ARG A 47 10.17 -2.59 -8.68
CA ARG A 47 10.42 -1.60 -9.75
C ARG A 47 9.25 -0.63 -9.93
N GLU A 48 8.01 -1.09 -9.81
CA GLU A 48 6.83 -0.22 -9.97
C GLU A 48 6.64 0.65 -8.75
N VAL A 49 6.91 0.15 -7.55
CA VAL A 49 6.92 0.96 -6.32
C VAL A 49 7.91 2.12 -6.46
N VAL A 50 9.14 1.83 -6.88
CA VAL A 50 10.19 2.84 -7.09
C VAL A 50 9.80 3.81 -8.19
N LYS A 51 9.30 3.33 -9.33
CA LYS A 51 8.87 4.17 -10.46
C LYS A 51 7.79 5.17 -10.04
N ARG A 52 6.79 4.72 -9.27
CA ARG A 52 5.71 5.59 -8.79
C ARG A 52 6.17 6.53 -7.67
N ALA A 53 7.06 6.09 -6.79
CA ALA A 53 7.67 6.96 -5.80
C ALA A 53 8.45 8.11 -6.46
N LEU A 54 9.24 7.82 -7.50
CA LEU A 54 9.93 8.84 -8.30
C LEU A 54 8.95 9.75 -9.04
N TYR A 55 7.88 9.20 -9.63
CA TYR A 55 6.83 10.00 -10.28
C TYR A 55 6.20 11.03 -9.32
N HIS A 56 5.97 10.66 -8.06
CA HIS A 56 5.41 11.55 -7.04
C HIS A 56 6.45 12.45 -6.36
N ASN A 57 7.74 12.37 -6.73
CA ASN A 57 8.84 13.01 -6.01
C ASN A 57 8.83 12.70 -4.50
N ALA A 58 8.51 11.45 -4.17
CA ALA A 58 8.42 11.00 -2.79
C ALA A 58 9.81 10.86 -2.16
N ALA A 59 9.96 11.36 -0.94
CA ALA A 59 11.15 11.17 -0.12
C ALA A 59 11.12 9.85 0.66
N ALA A 60 9.91 9.40 1.02
CA ALA A 60 9.68 8.16 1.73
C ALA A 60 8.35 7.53 1.29
N VAL A 61 8.19 6.23 1.55
CA VAL A 61 6.95 5.51 1.29
C VAL A 61 6.52 4.69 2.51
N VAL A 62 5.22 4.54 2.68
CA VAL A 62 4.61 3.53 3.57
C VAL A 62 3.92 2.49 2.70
N LEU A 63 4.27 1.23 2.91
CA LEU A 63 3.70 0.08 2.21
C LEU A 63 2.66 -0.59 3.12
N ALA A 64 1.51 -0.96 2.56
CA ALA A 64 0.45 -1.66 3.29
C ALA A 64 -0.19 -2.70 2.39
N HIS A 65 -0.56 -3.84 2.96
CA HIS A 65 -1.47 -4.78 2.31
C HIS A 65 -2.51 -5.28 3.32
N ASN A 66 -3.69 -5.67 2.82
CA ASN A 66 -4.70 -6.37 3.62
C ASN A 66 -4.68 -7.86 3.28
N HIS A 67 -5.05 -8.68 4.25
CA HIS A 67 -5.49 -10.05 4.04
C HIS A 67 -6.99 -10.13 4.34
N PRO A 68 -7.85 -10.55 3.39
CA PRO A 68 -9.29 -10.72 3.61
C PRO A 68 -9.63 -11.65 4.77
N SER A 69 -8.72 -12.57 5.14
CA SER A 69 -8.87 -13.46 6.31
C SER A 69 -8.77 -12.75 7.66
N GLY A 70 -8.22 -11.53 7.69
CA GLY A 70 -7.91 -10.81 8.93
C GLY A 70 -6.62 -11.26 9.62
N GLU A 71 -5.92 -12.27 9.08
CA GLU A 71 -4.61 -12.70 9.57
C GLU A 71 -3.56 -11.62 9.26
N VAL A 72 -2.76 -11.25 10.27
CA VAL A 72 -1.74 -10.19 10.16
C VAL A 72 -0.31 -10.74 10.27
N THR A 73 -0.16 -12.06 10.33
CA THR A 73 1.15 -12.72 10.29
C THR A 73 1.76 -12.50 8.90
N PRO A 74 2.97 -11.93 8.80
CA PRO A 74 3.60 -11.74 7.50
C PRO A 74 3.83 -13.08 6.82
N SER A 75 3.47 -13.15 5.54
CA SER A 75 3.71 -14.30 4.66
C SER A 75 5.15 -14.38 4.18
#